data_AF-W1YA37-F1
#
_entry.id   AF-W1YA37-F1
#
_cell.length_a   1.000
_cell.length_b   1.000
_cell.length_c   1.000
_cell.angle_alpha   90.00
_cell.angle_beta   90.00
_cell.angle_gamma   90.00
#
_symmetry.space_group_name_H-M   'P 1'
#
loop_
_entity.id
_entity.type
_entity.pdbx_description
1 polymer ?
#
loop_
_entity_poly.entity_id
_entity_poly.type
_entity_poly.pdbx_seq_one_letter_code
_entity_poly.pdbx_strand_id
1 'polypeptide(L)'
;IGICSVCSAHPLVIEAALAFDRNSTRKVLIEATSNQVNQFGGYTGMTPADFREFVFTIADKVGFARERIILGGDHLGPNCWQQENANAAMEKSVELVKA
;
A
#
# COMPACT_ATOMS: atom_id res chain seq x y z
N ILE A 1 0.12 -15.52 -18.13
CA ILE A 1 -0.14 -15.57 -16.67
C ILE A 1 -0.23 -14.12 -16.16
N GLY A 2 -1.03 -13.84 -15.12
CA GLY A 2 -1.21 -12.50 -14.56
C GLY A 2 -1.02 -12.48 -13.04
N ILE A 3 -1.13 -11.30 -12.43
CA ILE A 3 -1.08 -11.10 -10.97
C ILE A 3 -2.34 -10.37 -10.51
N CYS A 4 -2.87 -10.74 -9.34
CA CYS A 4 -3.98 -10.03 -8.72
C CYS A 4 -3.41 -8.88 -7.87
N SER A 5 -3.87 -7.66 -8.11
CA SER A 5 -3.58 -6.51 -7.25
C SER A 5 -4.67 -6.35 -6.20
N VAL A 6 -4.30 -6.42 -4.92
CA VAL A 6 -5.20 -6.26 -3.78
C VAL A 6 -5.08 -4.82 -3.25
N CYS A 7 -5.96 -3.94 -3.73
CA CYS A 7 -6.00 -2.52 -3.33
C CYS A 7 -6.89 -2.31 -2.09
N SER A 8 -6.51 -2.87 -0.94
CA SER A 8 -7.28 -2.74 0.31
C SER A 8 -6.37 -2.48 1.51
N ALA A 9 -6.78 -1.53 2.35
CA ALA A 9 -6.18 -1.28 3.65
C ALA A 9 -6.87 -2.05 4.79
N HIS A 10 -7.90 -2.86 4.50
CA HIS A 10 -8.63 -3.57 5.54
C HIS A 10 -7.82 -4.78 6.03
N PRO A 11 -7.53 -4.91 7.34
CA PRO A 11 -6.63 -5.95 7.87
C PRO A 11 -7.06 -7.37 7.50
N LEU A 12 -8.35 -7.68 7.59
CA LEU A 12 -8.87 -9.01 7.22
C LEU A 12 -8.76 -9.33 5.73
N VAL A 13 -8.78 -8.33 4.85
CA VAL A 13 -8.62 -8.54 3.40
C VAL A 13 -7.16 -8.87 3.08
N ILE A 14 -6.23 -8.14 3.70
CA ILE A 14 -4.79 -8.42 3.59
C ILE A 14 -4.48 -9.80 4.16
N GLU A 15 -5.01 -10.13 5.34
CA GLU A 15 -4.84 -11.45 5.94
C GLU A 15 -5.35 -12.57 5.02
N ALA A 16 -6.55 -12.42 4.45
CA ALA A 16 -7.11 -13.38 3.52
C ALA A 16 -6.25 -13.55 2.26
N ALA A 17 -5.73 -12.45 1.69
CA ALA A 17 -4.87 -12.50 0.51
C ALA A 17 -3.56 -13.26 0.78
N LEU A 18 -2.93 -13.01 1.94
CA LEU A 18 -1.70 -13.70 2.34
C LEU A 18 -1.97 -15.16 2.69
N ALA A 19 -3.03 -15.45 3.44
CA ALA A 19 -3.40 -16.80 3.84
C ALA A 19 -3.73 -17.67 2.62
N PHE A 20 -4.40 -17.10 1.61
CA PHE A 20 -4.77 -17.79 0.38
C PHE A 20 -3.54 -18.32 -0.38
N ASP A 21 -2.46 -17.54 -0.46
CA ASP A 21 -1.23 -17.92 -1.17
C ASP A 21 -0.13 -18.48 -0.25
N ARG A 22 -0.41 -18.70 1.05
CA ARG A 22 0.59 -19.14 2.04
C ARG A 22 1.40 -20.36 1.60
N ASN A 23 0.71 -21.40 1.12
CA ASN A 23 1.32 -22.68 0.73
C ASN A 23 1.70 -22.74 -0.76
N SER A 24 1.54 -21.64 -1.50
CA SER A 24 1.97 -21.54 -2.89
C SER A 24 3.38 -20.93 -2.99
N THR A 25 3.92 -20.82 -4.20
CA THR A 25 5.15 -20.06 -4.50
C THR A 25 4.86 -18.69 -5.10
N ARG A 26 3.59 -18.30 -5.20
CA ARG A 26 3.18 -17.04 -5.82
C ARG A 26 3.56 -15.86 -4.93
N LYS A 27 3.84 -14.73 -5.58
CA LYS A 27 3.92 -13.43 -4.90
C LYS A 27 2.52 -12.85 -4.73
N VAL A 28 2.30 -12.10 -3.65
CA VAL A 28 1.05 -11.36 -3.39
C VAL A 28 1.33 -9.87 -3.57
N LEU A 29 0.53 -9.20 -4.39
CA LEU A 29 0.62 -7.76 -4.64
C LEU A 29 -0.45 -7.04 -3.81
N ILE A 30 -0.02 -6.15 -2.93
CA ILE A 30 -0.88 -5.31 -2.10
C ILE A 30 -0.54 -3.85 -2.44
N GLU A 31 -1.57 -3.07 -2.75
CA GLU A 31 -1.39 -1.67 -3.14
C GLU A 31 -2.17 -0.73 -2.22
N ALA A 32 -1.61 0.46 -2.00
CA ALA A 32 -2.28 1.55 -1.31
C ALA A 32 -2.41 2.76 -2.23
N THR A 33 -3.58 3.40 -2.21
CA THR A 33 -3.80 4.66 -2.93
C THR A 33 -3.18 5.84 -2.16
N SER A 34 -2.87 6.93 -2.89
CA SER A 34 -2.43 8.20 -2.27
C SER A 34 -3.41 8.78 -1.23
N ASN A 35 -4.70 8.47 -1.34
CA ASN A 35 -5.71 8.87 -0.37
C ASN A 35 -5.62 8.03 0.92
N GLN A 36 -5.32 6.74 0.79
CA GLN A 36 -5.18 5.83 1.93
C GLN A 36 -3.93 6.14 2.73
N VAL A 37 -2.79 6.21 2.03
CA VAL A 37 -1.45 6.27 2.59
C VAL A 37 -0.67 7.36 1.88
N ASN A 38 -0.16 8.31 2.64
CA ASN A 38 0.73 9.37 2.14
C ASN A 38 1.60 9.90 3.29
N GLN A 39 2.49 10.84 3.02
CA GLN A 39 3.40 11.42 4.01
C GLN A 39 2.72 12.10 5.20
N PHE A 40 1.41 12.38 5.10
CA PHE A 40 0.59 12.97 6.16
C PHE A 40 -0.35 11.95 6.84
N GLY A 41 -0.27 10.68 6.46
CA GLY A 41 -1.11 9.60 7.00
C GLY A 41 -2.34 9.23 6.15
N GLY A 42 -2.69 10.03 5.14
CA GLY A 42 -3.95 9.84 4.39
C GLY A 42 -5.16 9.75 5.32
N TYR A 43 -6.22 9.04 4.90
CA TYR A 43 -7.36 8.77 5.79
C TYR A 43 -7.14 7.60 6.75
N THR A 44 -6.09 6.79 6.54
CA THR A 44 -5.79 5.64 7.41
C THR A 44 -4.94 6.02 8.62
N GLY A 45 -4.33 7.21 8.62
CA GLY A 45 -3.32 7.62 9.60
C GLY A 45 -1.95 6.96 9.41
N MET A 46 -1.69 6.35 8.24
CA MET A 46 -0.46 5.62 7.94
C MET A 46 0.40 6.33 6.88
N THR A 47 1.70 6.43 7.15
CA THR A 47 2.71 6.72 6.12
C THR A 47 3.03 5.45 5.30
N PRO A 48 3.74 5.55 4.16
CA PRO A 48 4.17 4.37 3.40
C PRO A 48 4.97 3.36 4.24
N ALA A 49 5.83 3.84 5.14
CA ALA A 49 6.56 3.00 6.09
C ALA A 49 5.63 2.29 7.08
N ASP A 50 4.63 3.00 7.61
CA ASP A 50 3.63 2.40 8.53
C ASP A 50 2.80 1.33 7.82
N PHE A 51 2.38 1.59 6.57
CA PHE A 51 1.62 0.62 5.78
C PHE A 51 2.44 -0.65 5.50
N ARG A 52 3.74 -0.52 5.21
CA ARG A 52 4.65 -1.67 5.08
C ARG A 52 4.68 -2.50 6.37
N GLU A 53 4.94 -1.88 7.51
CA GLU A 53 5.02 -2.60 8.79
C GLU A 53 3.67 -3.20 9.20
N PHE A 54 2.56 -2.53 8.87
CA PHE A 54 1.22 -3.05 9.04
C PHE A 54 0.99 -4.35 8.26
N VAL A 55 1.32 -4.36 6.96
CA VAL A 55 1.23 -5.56 6.11
C VAL A 55 2.16 -6.66 6.61
N PHE A 56 3.41 -6.31 6.99
CA PHE A 56 4.37 -7.28 7.51
C PHE A 56 3.95 -7.89 8.84
N THR A 57 3.32 -7.11 9.72
CA THR A 57 2.77 -7.64 10.98
C THR A 57 1.67 -8.67 10.72
N ILE A 58 0.84 -8.47 9.69
CA ILE A 58 -0.17 -9.46 9.29
C ILE A 58 0.51 -10.69 8.67
N ALA A 59 1.53 -10.48 7.83
CA ALA A 59 2.29 -11.57 7.22
C ALA A 59 2.95 -12.49 8.26
N ASP A 60 3.54 -11.92 9.30
CA ASP A 60 4.15 -12.68 10.40
C ASP A 60 3.10 -13.54 11.12
N LYS A 61 1.89 -12.99 11.38
CA LYS A 61 0.78 -13.73 12.00
C LYS A 61 0.29 -14.90 11.13
N VAL A 62 0.24 -14.70 9.82
CA VAL A 62 -0.16 -15.73 8.85
C VAL A 62 0.95 -16.78 8.64
N GLY A 63 2.21 -16.42 8.92
CA GLY A 63 3.39 -17.21 8.54
C GLY A 63 3.67 -17.13 7.04
N PHE A 64 3.49 -15.94 6.45
CA PHE A 64 3.79 -15.64 5.05
C PHE A 64 5.15 -14.94 4.94
N ALA A 65 6.03 -15.43 4.07
CA ALA A 65 7.38 -14.89 3.92
C ALA A 65 7.36 -13.47 3.32
N ARG A 66 7.95 -12.50 4.02
CA ARG A 66 7.87 -11.06 3.65
C ARG A 66 8.42 -10.77 2.25
N GLU A 67 9.45 -11.50 1.81
CA GLU A 67 10.08 -11.39 0.49
C GLU A 67 9.16 -11.81 -0.69
N ARG A 68 8.05 -12.49 -0.39
CA ARG A 68 7.01 -12.85 -1.36
C ARG A 68 5.94 -11.77 -1.51
N ILE A 69 5.98 -10.71 -0.71
CA ILE A 69 5.03 -9.59 -0.79
C ILE A 69 5.61 -8.53 -1.72
N ILE A 70 4.79 -8.05 -2.65
CA ILE A 70 5.05 -6.85 -3.44
C ILE A 70 4.14 -5.76 -2.91
N LEU A 71 4.72 -4.61 -2.57
CA LEU A 71 3.98 -3.42 -2.16
C LEU A 71 3.97 -2.43 -3.33
N GLY A 72 2.79 -1.94 -3.71
CA GLY A 72 2.61 -0.96 -4.78
C GLY A 72 1.90 0.30 -4.29
N GLY A 73 2.06 1.38 -5.06
CA GLY A 73 1.34 2.63 -4.88
C GLY A 73 0.37 2.85 -6.03
N ASP A 74 -0.92 2.96 -5.72
CA ASP A 74 -1.98 3.18 -6.69
C ASP A 74 -2.29 4.68 -6.84
N HIS A 75 -2.45 5.14 -8.09
CA HIS A 75 -2.76 6.53 -8.42
C HIS A 75 -1.89 7.56 -7.67
N LEU A 76 -0.56 7.36 -7.65
CA LEU A 76 0.38 8.33 -7.08
C LEU A 76 0.42 9.60 -7.92
N GLY A 77 0.24 10.75 -7.27
CA GLY A 77 0.15 12.04 -7.94
C GLY A 77 -0.73 13.03 -7.16
N PRO A 78 -1.14 14.15 -7.80
CA PRO A 78 -1.76 15.27 -7.12
C PRO A 78 -3.23 15.04 -6.75
N ASN A 79 -3.72 13.80 -6.82
CA ASN A 79 -5.15 13.48 -6.67
C ASN A 79 -5.74 13.95 -5.34
N CYS A 80 -4.97 13.82 -4.24
CA CYS A 80 -5.41 14.27 -2.91
C CYS A 80 -5.43 15.80 -2.75
N TRP A 81 -4.71 16.51 -3.62
CA TRP A 81 -4.43 17.94 -3.50
C TRP A 81 -4.95 18.73 -4.71
N GLN A 82 -5.97 18.21 -5.41
CA GLN A 82 -6.55 18.86 -6.60
C GLN A 82 -7.12 20.26 -6.32
N GLN A 83 -7.46 20.55 -5.05
CA GLN A 83 -7.97 21.87 -4.64
C GLN A 83 -6.86 22.90 -4.42
N GLU A 84 -5.60 22.49 -4.50
CA GLU A 84 -4.45 23.37 -4.38
C GLU A 84 -3.98 23.85 -5.76
N ASN A 85 -3.14 24.89 -5.78
CA ASN A 85 -2.49 25.30 -7.01
C ASN A 85 -1.53 24.19 -7.51
N ALA A 86 -1.32 24.14 -8.83
CA ALA A 86 -0.58 23.05 -9.47
C ALA A 86 0.83 22.85 -8.89
N ASN A 87 1.54 23.92 -8.54
CA ASN A 87 2.90 23.82 -8.00
C ASN A 87 2.89 23.16 -6.62
N ALA A 88 2.01 23.60 -5.72
CA ALA A 88 1.89 23.01 -4.38
C ALA A 88 1.44 21.54 -4.42
N ALA A 89 0.48 21.22 -5.28
CA ALA A 89 0.00 19.84 -5.45
C ALA A 89 1.10 18.91 -6.00
N MET A 90 1.90 19.40 -6.95
CA MET A 90 3.02 18.62 -7.52
C MET A 90 4.18 18.47 -6.54
N GLU A 91 4.49 19.48 -5.73
CA GLU A 91 5.52 19.38 -4.69
C GLU A 91 5.16 18.27 -3.68
N LYS A 92 3.90 18.24 -3.22
CA LYS A 92 3.40 17.15 -2.36
C LYS A 92 3.40 15.78 -3.04
N SER A 93 3.15 15.75 -4.35
CA SER A 93 3.19 14.50 -5.14
C SER A 93 4.61 13.95 -5.26
N VAL A 94 5.61 14.81 -5.38
CA VAL A 94 7.01 14.39 -5.40
C VAL A 94 7.41 13.78 -4.06
N GLU A 95 7.05 14.42 -2.94
CA GLU A 95 7.32 13.87 -1.61
C GLU A 95 6.54 12.57 -1.34
N LEU A 96 5.30 12.45 -1.84
CA LEU A 96 4.52 11.22 -1.81
C LEU A 96 5.23 10.06 -2.51
N VAL A 97 5.85 10.29 -3.68
CA VAL A 97 6.54 9.25 -4.44
C VAL A 97 7.90 8.86 -3.82
N LYS A 98 8.52 9.76 -3.05
CA LYS A 98 9.79 9.50 -2.35
C LYS A 98 9.62 8.71 -1.05
N ALA A 99 8.51 8.90 -0.35
CA ALA A 99 8.22 8.33 0.97
C ALA A 99 8.02 6.81 0.93
#